data_AF-A0A5X3P4W2-F1
#
_entry.id   AF-A0A5X3P4W2-F1
#
_cell.length_a   1.000
_cell.length_b   1.000
_cell.length_c   1.000
_cell.angle_alpha   90.00
_cell.angle_beta   90.00
_cell.angle_gamma   90.00
#
_symmetry.space_group_name_H-M   'P 1'
#
loop_
_entity.id
_entity.type
_entity.pdbx_description
1 polymer ?
#
loop_
_entity_poly.entity_id
_entity_poly.type
_entity_poly.pdbx_seq_one_letter_code
_entity_poly.pdbx_strand_id
1 'polypeptide(L)'
;MTSSLPSGQTSVLLQMTQRLALSDAHFRRICQLIYQRAGIVLADHKRDMVYNRLVRRLRTLGLDDFGRYLSMLEANQNSAEWQAFINALTTNLTAFFREAHHFPILAEHARRRHGEYRVWSAAASTGEEPYSIAITLADALGMAPGRWKVFASDIDTEVLEKARSGIYRLSELKTLSPQQLQRYFMRGTGPHEGLVRVRQELANYVEFSSVNLLEKQYNVPGPFDAIFCRNVMIYFDKTTQEDILRRFVPLLKPDGLLFAGHSENFSNLVREFSLRGQTVYALSKDKA
;
A
#
# COMPACT_ATOMS: atom_id res chain seq x y z
N MET A 1 47.70 -10.14 52.86
CA MET A 1 46.77 -10.75 51.89
C MET A 1 45.56 -9.84 51.75
N THR A 2 45.60 -8.94 50.78
CA THR A 2 44.50 -8.02 50.47
C THR A 2 44.56 -7.76 48.97
N SER A 3 43.84 -8.54 48.16
CA SER A 3 43.65 -8.23 46.74
C SER A 3 42.33 -7.49 46.58
N SER A 4 42.43 -6.21 46.25
CA SER A 4 41.33 -5.37 45.77
C SER A 4 40.83 -5.87 44.42
N LEU A 5 39.53 -6.11 44.32
CA LEU A 5 38.85 -6.38 43.06
C LEU A 5 38.79 -5.09 42.22
N PRO A 6 39.00 -5.15 40.90
CA PRO A 6 38.96 -3.97 40.04
C PRO A 6 37.51 -3.52 39.81
N SER A 7 37.22 -2.29 40.19
CA SER A 7 36.02 -1.53 39.88
C SER A 7 35.96 -1.18 38.39
N GLY A 8 35.45 -2.10 37.57
CA GLY A 8 35.46 -1.89 36.11
C GLY A 8 34.49 -2.74 35.28
N GLN A 9 33.39 -3.27 35.85
CA GLN A 9 32.47 -4.12 35.08
C GLN A 9 30.97 -3.81 35.22
N THR A 10 30.59 -2.63 35.72
CA THR A 10 29.16 -2.31 35.92
C THR A 10 28.58 -1.32 34.90
N SER A 11 29.35 -0.77 33.95
CA SER A 11 28.83 0.28 33.04
C SER A 11 28.44 -0.19 31.62
N VAL A 12 28.49 -1.49 31.30
CA VAL A 12 28.11 -1.98 29.96
C VAL A 12 26.71 -2.63 29.94
N LEU A 13 26.17 -3.03 31.09
CA LEU A 13 24.88 -3.73 31.18
C LEU A 13 23.67 -2.83 31.52
N LEU A 14 23.86 -1.51 31.58
CA LEU A 14 22.79 -0.55 31.86
C LEU A 14 22.60 0.46 30.72
N GLN A 15 22.58 -0.01 29.46
CA GLN A 15 21.83 0.72 28.43
C GLN A 15 20.34 0.55 28.74
N MET A 16 19.88 1.18 29.81
CA MET A 16 18.47 1.46 30.02
C MET A 16 18.05 2.26 28.79
N THR A 17 17.32 1.63 27.88
CA THR A 17 16.72 2.34 26.75
C THR A 17 15.78 3.35 27.40
N GLN A 18 16.23 4.59 27.54
CA GLN A 18 15.44 5.62 28.19
C GLN A 18 14.12 5.68 27.42
N ARG A 19 13.02 5.37 28.10
CA ARG A 19 11.71 5.30 27.47
C ARG A 19 11.31 6.73 27.15
N LEU A 20 11.50 7.12 25.89
CA LEU A 20 11.12 8.43 25.39
C LEU A 20 9.63 8.65 25.67
N ALA A 21 9.27 9.83 26.18
CA ALA A 21 7.88 10.16 26.44
C ALA A 21 7.25 10.79 25.20
N LEU A 22 6.17 10.19 24.68
CA LEU A 22 5.31 10.84 23.70
C LEU A 22 4.23 11.61 24.47
N SER A 23 4.34 12.94 24.52
CA SER A 23 3.34 13.82 25.14
C SER A 23 2.07 13.93 24.29
N ASP A 24 0.97 14.39 24.88
CA ASP A 24 -0.29 14.63 24.17
C ASP A 24 -0.13 15.65 23.05
N ALA A 25 0.63 16.73 23.32
CA ALA A 25 0.93 17.77 22.35
C ALA A 25 1.70 17.20 21.14
N HIS A 26 2.73 16.37 21.38
CA HIS A 26 3.49 15.73 20.31
C HIS A 26 2.64 14.72 19.52
N PHE A 27 1.79 13.95 20.20
CA PHE A 27 0.88 13.03 19.51
C PHE A 27 -0.11 13.76 18.61
N ARG A 28 -0.74 14.85 19.09
CA ARG A 28 -1.63 15.69 18.28
C ARG A 28 -0.91 16.29 17.07
N ARG A 29 0.33 16.75 17.26
CA ARG A 29 1.17 17.28 16.17
C ARG A 29 1.49 16.19 15.14
N ILE A 30 1.81 14.96 15.56
CA ILE A 30 1.99 13.81 14.65
C ILE A 30 0.72 13.55 13.84
N CYS A 31 -0.46 13.52 14.48
CA CYS A 31 -1.74 13.34 13.78
C CYS A 31 -1.98 14.43 12.73
N GLN A 32 -1.67 15.69 13.04
CA GLN A 32 -1.81 16.80 12.10
C GLN A 32 -0.85 16.66 10.91
N LEU A 33 0.43 16.35 11.16
CA LEU A 33 1.43 16.24 10.10
C LEU A 33 1.13 15.07 9.15
N ILE A 34 0.75 13.90 9.66
CA ILE A 34 0.43 12.76 8.80
C ILE A 34 -0.89 12.96 8.04
N TYR A 35 -1.86 13.65 8.65
CA TYR A 35 -3.10 14.01 7.97
C TYR A 35 -2.83 14.96 6.80
N GLN A 36 -2.05 16.02 7.02
CA GLN A 36 -1.72 16.99 5.96
C GLN A 36 -0.89 16.36 4.83
N ARG A 37 0.01 15.42 5.16
CA ARG A 37 0.92 14.83 4.18
C ARG A 37 0.32 13.64 3.42
N ALA A 38 -0.46 12.81 4.09
CA ALA A 38 -0.94 11.52 3.57
C ALA A 38 -2.44 11.29 3.76
N GLY A 39 -3.17 12.19 4.41
CA GLY A 39 -4.63 12.11 4.60
C GLY A 39 -5.05 11.18 5.73
N ILE A 40 -4.09 10.50 6.37
CA ILE A 40 -4.36 9.44 7.35
C ILE A 40 -4.91 10.05 8.64
N VAL A 41 -6.14 9.67 8.99
CA VAL A 41 -6.76 10.00 10.26
C VAL A 41 -6.33 8.98 11.32
N LEU A 42 -5.52 9.43 12.28
CA LEU A 42 -5.10 8.63 13.42
C LEU A 42 -6.02 8.85 14.62
N ALA A 43 -6.62 7.77 15.10
CA ALA A 43 -7.41 7.76 16.33
C ALA A 43 -6.54 7.60 17.58
N ASP A 44 -7.03 8.09 18.73
CA ASP A 44 -6.28 8.11 20.01
C ASP A 44 -5.82 6.72 20.47
N HIS A 45 -6.64 5.69 20.25
CA HIS A 45 -6.28 4.31 20.58
C HIS A 45 -5.07 3.77 19.80
N LYS A 46 -4.61 4.46 18.73
CA LYS A 46 -3.40 4.10 17.97
C LYS A 46 -2.11 4.73 18.53
N ARG A 47 -2.18 5.50 19.63
CA ARG A 47 -1.01 6.19 20.21
C ARG A 47 0.18 5.28 20.46
N ASP A 48 -0.05 4.10 21.04
CA ASP A 48 1.04 3.17 21.35
C ASP A 48 1.70 2.60 20.09
N MET A 49 0.90 2.36 19.04
CA MET A 49 1.43 1.97 17.72
C MET A 49 2.30 3.09 17.15
N VAL A 50 1.82 4.34 17.20
CA VAL A 50 2.56 5.52 16.72
C VAL A 50 3.90 5.65 17.47
N TYR A 51 3.88 5.58 18.79
CA TYR A 51 5.07 5.62 19.62
C TYR A 51 6.08 4.53 19.23
N ASN A 52 5.65 3.27 19.18
CA ASN A 52 6.52 2.13 18.90
C ASN A 52 7.16 2.19 17.51
N ARG A 53 6.49 2.81 16.54
CA ARG A 53 7.02 2.94 15.18
C ARG A 53 7.95 4.14 15.03
N LEU A 54 7.57 5.31 15.56
CA LEU A 54 8.37 6.53 15.44
C LEU A 54 9.59 6.56 16.36
N VAL A 55 9.55 5.90 17.53
CA VAL A 55 10.74 5.81 18.39
C VAL A 55 11.93 5.16 17.69
N ARG A 56 11.68 4.29 16.70
CA ARG A 56 12.73 3.71 15.84
C ARG A 56 13.38 4.78 14.96
N ARG A 57 12.60 5.72 14.41
CA ARG A 57 13.12 6.87 13.64
C ARG A 57 14.00 7.75 14.51
N LEU A 58 13.55 8.09 15.71
CA LEU A 58 14.33 8.87 16.67
C LEU A 58 15.69 8.19 16.94
N ARG A 59 15.71 6.88 17.21
CA ARG A 59 16.96 6.13 17.40
C ARG A 59 17.86 6.14 16.16
N THR A 60 17.31 5.95 14.96
CA THR A 60 18.08 6.00 13.71
C THR A 60 18.76 7.36 13.50
N LEU A 61 18.12 8.44 13.95
CA LEU A 61 18.64 9.81 13.84
C LEU A 61 19.45 10.26 15.05
N GLY A 62 19.61 9.42 16.08
CA GLY A 62 20.27 9.80 17.33
C GLY A 62 19.51 10.87 18.13
N LEU A 63 18.20 10.99 17.94
CA LEU A 63 17.35 11.95 18.64
C LEU A 63 16.73 11.32 19.90
N ASP A 64 16.64 12.13 20.95
CA ASP A 64 16.13 11.81 22.28
C ASP A 64 14.90 12.64 22.68
N ASP A 65 14.29 13.34 21.72
CA ASP A 65 13.11 14.15 21.94
C ASP A 65 12.19 14.17 20.71
N PHE A 66 10.90 13.93 20.92
CA PHE A 66 9.89 14.01 19.87
C PHE A 66 9.71 15.45 19.39
N GLY A 67 9.86 16.45 20.26
CA GLY A 67 9.75 17.86 19.87
C GLY A 67 10.81 18.25 18.84
N ARG A 68 12.06 17.84 19.05
CA ARG A 68 13.18 17.99 18.09
C ARG A 68 12.91 17.26 16.78
N TYR A 69 12.43 16.01 16.83
CA TYR A 69 12.09 15.23 15.64
C TYR A 69 11.03 15.93 14.78
N LEU A 70 9.93 16.38 15.40
CA LEU A 70 8.84 17.04 14.70
C LEU A 70 9.27 18.39 14.13
N SER A 71 9.99 19.18 14.93
CA SER A 71 10.50 20.49 14.48
C SER A 71 11.47 20.36 13.29
N MET A 72 12.29 19.30 13.27
CA MET A 72 13.17 18.99 12.14
C MET A 72 12.36 18.66 10.86
N LEU A 73 11.29 17.87 10.98
CA LEU A 73 10.39 17.57 9.86
C LEU A 73 9.74 18.84 9.31
N GLU A 74 9.18 19.68 10.19
CA GLU A 74 8.45 20.88 9.79
C GLU A 74 9.36 21.95 9.18
N ALA A 75 10.59 22.10 9.70
CA ALA A 75 11.58 23.03 9.19
C ALA A 75 12.06 22.67 7.77
N ASN A 76 11.96 21.39 7.37
CA ASN A 76 12.36 20.94 6.04
C ASN A 76 11.31 20.01 5.41
N GLN A 77 10.33 20.61 4.73
CA GLN A 77 9.23 19.93 4.03
C GLN A 77 9.67 18.99 2.90
N ASN A 78 10.91 19.11 2.43
CA ASN A 78 11.49 18.31 1.36
C ASN A 78 12.51 17.27 1.87
N SER A 79 12.67 17.16 3.19
CA SER A 79 13.55 16.16 3.80
C SER A 79 13.11 14.74 3.44
N ALA A 80 14.07 13.86 3.13
CA ALA A 80 13.82 12.43 2.93
C ALA A 80 13.19 11.76 4.18
N GLU A 81 13.37 12.36 5.37
CA GLU A 81 12.75 11.84 6.59
C GLU A 81 11.22 11.89 6.56
N TRP A 82 10.61 12.76 5.75
CA TRP A 82 9.16 12.75 5.53
C TRP A 82 8.67 11.41 4.98
N GLN A 83 9.43 10.80 4.08
CA GLN A 83 9.05 9.49 3.54
C GLN A 83 9.13 8.41 4.62
N ALA A 84 10.17 8.45 5.46
CA ALA A 84 10.30 7.49 6.55
C ALA A 84 9.22 7.69 7.65
N PHE A 85 8.80 8.94 7.87
CA PHE A 85 7.67 9.28 8.74
C PHE A 85 6.36 8.70 8.19
N ILE A 86 6.11 8.83 6.88
CA ILE A 86 4.93 8.25 6.22
C ILE A 86 4.94 6.73 6.33
N ASN A 87 6.04 6.07 5.91
CA ASN A 87 6.18 4.60 5.96
C ASN A 87 5.99 4.05 7.38
N ALA A 88 6.37 4.82 8.41
CA ALA A 88 6.14 4.41 9.79
C ALA A 88 4.66 4.43 10.19
N LEU A 89 3.81 5.24 9.55
CA LEU A 89 2.43 5.47 10.00
C LEU A 89 1.36 4.84 9.10
N THR A 90 1.74 4.33 7.93
CA THR A 90 0.89 3.54 7.02
C THR A 90 0.51 2.18 7.61
N THR A 91 -0.62 1.62 7.18
CA THR A 91 -1.09 0.28 7.61
C THR A 91 -1.25 -0.61 6.39
N ASN A 92 -0.39 -1.61 6.27
CA ASN A 92 -0.13 -2.29 5.01
C ASN A 92 -0.65 -3.74 4.97
N LEU A 93 -1.76 -4.04 5.65
CA LEU A 93 -2.30 -5.40 5.71
C LEU A 93 -2.94 -5.80 4.36
N THR A 94 -2.34 -6.77 3.69
CA THR A 94 -2.82 -7.29 2.40
C THR A 94 -2.60 -8.81 2.32
N ALA A 95 -3.18 -9.43 1.29
CA ALA A 95 -3.05 -10.86 1.02
C ALA A 95 -3.35 -11.18 -0.45
N PHE A 96 -2.75 -12.25 -0.97
CA PHE A 96 -3.06 -12.77 -2.29
C PHE A 96 -4.54 -13.15 -2.40
N PHE A 97 -5.18 -12.70 -3.48
CA PHE A 97 -6.60 -12.90 -3.74
C PHE A 97 -7.54 -12.47 -2.60
N ARG A 98 -7.17 -11.43 -1.82
CA ARG A 98 -8.08 -10.77 -0.89
C ARG A 98 -9.36 -10.34 -1.62
N GLU A 99 -10.52 -10.60 -1.02
CA GLU A 99 -11.84 -10.34 -1.62
C GLU A 99 -11.95 -11.01 -3.01
N ALA A 100 -11.76 -12.33 -3.03
CA ALA A 100 -11.57 -13.14 -4.24
C ALA A 100 -12.68 -13.02 -5.30
N HIS A 101 -13.88 -12.58 -4.92
CA HIS A 101 -15.02 -12.39 -5.83
C HIS A 101 -14.77 -11.30 -6.89
N HIS A 102 -13.84 -10.36 -6.68
CA HIS A 102 -13.50 -9.35 -7.69
C HIS A 102 -12.78 -9.90 -8.92
N PHE A 103 -11.96 -10.95 -8.77
CA PHE A 103 -11.09 -11.43 -9.86
C PHE A 103 -11.86 -12.13 -11.00
N PRO A 104 -12.91 -12.94 -10.74
CA PRO A 104 -13.79 -13.42 -11.80
C PRO A 104 -14.47 -12.28 -12.58
N ILE A 105 -14.91 -11.23 -11.88
CA ILE A 105 -15.55 -10.04 -12.48
C ILE A 105 -14.53 -9.31 -13.38
N LEU A 106 -13.30 -9.11 -12.89
CA LEU A 106 -12.20 -8.54 -13.65
C LEU A 106 -11.91 -9.35 -14.93
N ALA A 107 -11.81 -10.68 -14.83
CA ALA A 107 -11.55 -11.56 -15.96
C ALA A 107 -12.68 -11.55 -17.00
N GLU A 108 -13.94 -11.53 -16.56
CA GLU A 108 -15.10 -11.41 -17.45
C GLU A 108 -15.10 -10.05 -18.17
N HIS A 109 -14.88 -8.96 -17.44
CA HIS A 109 -14.80 -7.62 -18.01
C HIS A 109 -13.69 -7.51 -19.05
N ALA A 110 -12.49 -8.02 -18.73
CA ALA A 110 -11.34 -7.96 -19.61
C ALA A 110 -11.53 -8.78 -20.91
N ARG A 111 -12.23 -9.93 -20.85
CA ARG A 111 -12.52 -10.76 -22.04
C ARG A 111 -13.43 -10.06 -23.05
N ARG A 112 -14.31 -9.16 -22.60
CA ARG A 112 -15.24 -8.42 -23.46
C ARG A 112 -14.61 -7.19 -24.12
N ARG A 113 -13.42 -6.78 -23.69
CA ARG A 113 -12.76 -5.58 -24.18
C ARG A 113 -11.69 -5.90 -25.21
N HIS A 114 -11.42 -4.92 -26.06
CA HIS A 114 -10.43 -4.99 -27.12
C HIS A 114 -9.34 -3.94 -26.89
N GLY A 115 -8.18 -4.15 -27.52
CA GLY A 115 -6.99 -3.35 -27.26
C GLY A 115 -6.30 -3.73 -25.95
N GLU A 116 -5.40 -2.86 -25.50
CA GLU A 116 -4.64 -3.05 -24.26
C GLU A 116 -5.54 -2.79 -23.04
N TYR A 117 -5.72 -3.84 -22.22
CA TYR A 117 -6.48 -3.75 -20.97
C TYR A 117 -5.59 -3.21 -19.84
N ARG A 118 -5.86 -1.99 -19.36
CA ARG A 118 -5.07 -1.33 -18.33
C ARG A 118 -5.77 -1.34 -16.97
N VAL A 119 -5.04 -1.73 -15.94
CA VAL A 119 -5.52 -1.71 -14.55
C VAL A 119 -4.62 -0.83 -13.70
N TRP A 120 -5.21 -0.04 -12.81
CA TRP A 120 -4.50 0.62 -11.73
C TRP A 120 -4.83 -0.03 -10.39
N SER A 121 -3.83 -0.55 -9.66
CA SER A 121 -3.92 -0.85 -8.22
C SER A 121 -3.40 0.37 -7.45
N ALA A 122 -4.31 1.13 -6.84
CA ALA A 122 -4.05 2.45 -6.27
C ALA A 122 -3.45 2.42 -4.85
N ALA A 123 -3.52 1.27 -4.17
CA ALA A 123 -2.93 1.01 -2.85
C ALA A 123 -2.32 -0.39 -2.83
N ALA A 124 -1.20 -0.55 -3.54
CA ALA A 124 -0.60 -1.83 -3.86
C ALA A 124 -0.02 -2.58 -2.64
N SER A 125 0.32 -1.86 -1.57
CA SER A 125 1.04 -2.39 -0.41
C SER A 125 2.27 -3.21 -0.86
N THR A 126 2.45 -4.42 -0.32
CA THR A 126 3.57 -5.32 -0.63
C THR A 126 3.42 -6.12 -1.93
N GLY A 127 2.46 -5.77 -2.79
CA GLY A 127 2.35 -6.28 -4.16
C GLY A 127 1.39 -7.45 -4.37
N GLU A 128 0.79 -8.00 -3.31
CA GLU A 128 -0.13 -9.13 -3.41
C GLU A 128 -1.36 -8.82 -4.28
N GLU A 129 -1.92 -7.62 -4.16
CA GLU A 129 -3.05 -7.18 -5.01
C GLU A 129 -2.65 -7.08 -6.50
N PRO A 130 -1.64 -6.29 -6.90
CA PRO A 130 -1.29 -6.18 -8.31
C PRO A 130 -0.82 -7.49 -8.92
N TYR A 131 -0.18 -8.39 -8.16
CA TYR A 131 0.12 -9.73 -8.66
C TYR A 131 -1.11 -10.64 -8.75
N SER A 132 -2.09 -10.52 -7.85
CA SER A 132 -3.38 -11.23 -8.01
C SER A 132 -4.12 -10.77 -9.28
N ILE A 133 -4.09 -9.47 -9.56
CA ILE A 133 -4.63 -8.88 -10.80
C ILE A 133 -3.87 -9.43 -12.02
N ALA A 134 -2.53 -9.40 -11.99
CA ALA A 134 -1.70 -9.88 -13.10
C ALA A 134 -1.91 -11.38 -13.38
N ILE A 135 -1.98 -12.23 -12.35
CA ILE A 135 -2.29 -13.66 -12.50
C ILE A 135 -3.67 -13.85 -13.15
N THR A 136 -4.67 -13.10 -12.67
CA THR A 136 -6.04 -13.15 -13.22
C THR A 136 -6.07 -12.79 -14.71
N LEU A 137 -5.38 -11.73 -15.11
CA LEU A 137 -5.31 -11.29 -16.50
C LEU A 137 -4.48 -12.25 -17.37
N ALA A 138 -3.38 -12.79 -16.83
CA ALA A 138 -2.56 -13.79 -17.51
C ALA A 138 -3.34 -15.08 -17.77
N ASP A 139 -4.17 -15.52 -16.82
CA ASP A 139 -5.04 -16.69 -16.97
C ASP A 139 -6.19 -16.42 -17.96
N ALA A 140 -6.80 -15.22 -17.93
CA ALA A 140 -7.96 -14.88 -18.76
C ALA A 140 -7.63 -14.46 -20.20
N LEU A 141 -6.51 -13.77 -20.41
CA LEU A 141 -6.13 -13.16 -21.69
C LEU A 141 -4.83 -13.74 -22.28
N GLY A 142 -4.09 -14.55 -21.52
CA GLY A 142 -2.74 -14.97 -21.88
C GLY A 142 -1.68 -13.89 -21.62
N MET A 143 -0.40 -14.27 -21.72
CA MET A 143 0.73 -13.35 -21.57
C MET A 143 1.28 -12.96 -22.95
N ALA A 144 0.59 -12.03 -23.61
CA ALA A 144 1.04 -11.46 -24.89
C ALA A 144 1.36 -9.97 -24.72
N PRO A 145 2.49 -9.47 -25.27
CA PRO A 145 2.82 -8.05 -25.24
C PRO A 145 1.70 -7.18 -25.79
N GLY A 146 1.42 -6.05 -25.13
CA GLY A 146 0.36 -5.11 -25.50
C GLY A 146 -1.08 -5.60 -25.24
N ARG A 147 -1.27 -6.79 -24.67
CA ARG A 147 -2.62 -7.31 -24.35
C ARG A 147 -3.20 -6.69 -23.09
N TRP A 148 -2.38 -6.53 -22.05
CA TRP A 148 -2.78 -5.92 -20.79
C TRP A 148 -1.56 -5.38 -20.04
N LYS A 149 -1.80 -4.46 -19.11
CA LYS A 149 -0.77 -3.90 -18.22
C LYS A 149 -1.38 -3.54 -16.88
N VAL A 150 -0.66 -3.78 -15.79
CA VAL A 150 -1.01 -3.33 -14.45
C VAL A 150 -0.05 -2.22 -14.05
N PHE A 151 -0.60 -1.07 -13.69
CA PHE A 151 0.10 -0.02 -12.96
C PHE A 151 -0.27 -0.14 -11.48
N ALA A 152 0.71 -0.13 -10.60
CA ALA A 152 0.54 -0.35 -9.17
C ALA A 152 1.25 0.76 -8.40
N SER A 153 0.56 1.37 -7.45
CA SER A 153 1.12 2.45 -6.67
C SER A 153 0.79 2.37 -5.19
N ASP A 154 1.67 2.97 -4.40
CA ASP A 154 1.47 3.20 -2.98
C ASP A 154 2.20 4.49 -2.57
N ILE A 155 1.82 5.06 -1.43
CA ILE A 155 2.57 6.17 -0.83
C ILE A 155 3.79 5.64 -0.05
N ASP A 156 3.73 4.39 0.42
CA ASP A 156 4.76 3.76 1.21
C ASP A 156 5.85 3.14 0.32
N THR A 157 7.06 3.69 0.39
CA THR A 157 8.17 3.23 -0.44
C THR A 157 8.78 1.92 0.03
N GLU A 158 8.69 1.58 1.32
CA GLU A 158 9.23 0.32 1.86
C GLU A 158 8.41 -0.89 1.36
N VAL A 159 7.09 -0.74 1.25
CA VAL A 159 6.24 -1.81 0.71
C VAL A 159 6.37 -1.92 -0.81
N LEU A 160 6.57 -0.81 -1.52
CA LEU A 160 6.82 -0.85 -2.96
C LEU A 160 8.12 -1.58 -3.30
N GLU A 161 9.20 -1.41 -2.52
CA GLU A 161 10.43 -2.16 -2.75
C GLU A 161 10.24 -3.68 -2.51
N LYS A 162 9.44 -4.06 -1.50
CA LYS A 162 9.03 -5.46 -1.32
C LYS A 162 8.22 -5.97 -2.51
N ALA A 163 7.28 -5.18 -3.00
CA ALA A 163 6.46 -5.50 -4.16
C ALA A 163 7.32 -5.71 -5.41
N ARG A 164 8.27 -4.81 -5.68
CA ARG A 164 9.23 -4.94 -6.80
C ARG A 164 10.08 -6.20 -6.70
N SER A 165 10.48 -6.61 -5.49
CA SER A 165 11.24 -7.86 -5.30
C SER A 165 10.44 -9.10 -5.69
N GLY A 166 9.11 -9.04 -5.53
CA GLY A 166 8.19 -10.14 -5.80
C GLY A 166 8.46 -11.39 -4.97
N ILE A 167 9.11 -11.27 -3.80
CA ILE A 167 9.44 -12.39 -2.91
C ILE A 167 8.43 -12.50 -1.78
N TYR A 168 7.87 -13.68 -1.59
CA TYR A 168 6.84 -13.98 -0.58
C TYR A 168 7.14 -15.31 0.12
N ARG A 169 6.58 -15.55 1.31
CA ARG A 169 6.61 -16.90 1.90
C ARG A 169 5.58 -17.77 1.20
N LEU A 170 5.94 -19.03 0.93
CA LEU A 170 5.05 -20.02 0.33
C LEU A 170 3.73 -20.17 1.13
N SER A 171 3.79 -20.00 2.46
CA SER A 171 2.62 -20.05 3.34
C SER A 171 1.61 -18.91 3.14
N GLU A 172 1.98 -17.84 2.43
CA GLU A 172 1.11 -16.70 2.09
C GLU A 172 0.30 -16.95 0.81
N LEU A 173 0.69 -17.95 0.00
CA LEU A 173 0.09 -18.23 -1.31
C LEU A 173 -0.99 -19.34 -1.27
N LYS A 174 -1.61 -19.56 -0.10
CA LYS A 174 -2.61 -20.63 0.11
C LYS A 174 -3.84 -20.53 -0.80
N THR A 175 -4.13 -19.34 -1.32
CA THR A 175 -5.26 -19.06 -2.21
C THR A 175 -4.98 -19.40 -3.66
N LEU A 176 -3.72 -19.63 -4.04
CA LEU A 176 -3.35 -19.97 -5.41
C LEU A 176 -3.54 -21.46 -5.69
N SER A 177 -3.95 -21.77 -6.92
CA SER A 177 -3.94 -23.16 -7.40
C SER A 177 -2.50 -23.67 -7.60
N PRO A 178 -2.27 -24.99 -7.56
CA PRO A 178 -0.96 -25.57 -7.89
C PRO A 178 -0.47 -25.16 -9.28
N GLN A 179 -1.38 -25.03 -10.25
CA GLN A 179 -1.08 -24.61 -11.62
C GLN A 179 -0.60 -23.16 -11.67
N GLN A 180 -1.29 -22.24 -10.98
CA GLN A 180 -0.87 -20.84 -10.88
C GLN A 180 0.50 -20.71 -10.21
N LEU A 181 0.71 -21.45 -9.11
CA LEU A 181 1.99 -21.44 -8.40
C LEU A 181 3.13 -21.94 -9.29
N GLN A 182 2.91 -23.02 -10.05
CA GLN A 182 3.91 -23.55 -10.98
C GLN A 182 4.20 -22.59 -12.14
N ARG A 183 3.16 -21.95 -12.68
CA ARG A 183 3.25 -21.09 -13.86
C ARG A 183 3.85 -19.71 -13.58
N TYR A 184 3.57 -19.13 -12.41
CA TYR A 184 3.87 -17.73 -12.12
C TYR A 184 4.93 -17.50 -11.05
N PHE A 185 5.38 -18.54 -10.37
CA PHE A 185 6.40 -18.42 -9.32
C PHE A 185 7.58 -19.38 -9.54
N MET A 186 8.70 -19.01 -8.95
CA MET A 186 9.86 -19.86 -8.72
C MET A 186 9.93 -20.19 -7.23
N ARG A 187 10.24 -21.44 -6.88
CA ARG A 187 10.39 -21.87 -5.49
C ARG A 187 11.86 -21.78 -5.08
N GLY A 188 12.12 -21.17 -3.92
CA GLY A 188 13.46 -21.13 -3.33
C GLY A 188 13.87 -22.50 -2.79
N THR A 189 15.18 -22.74 -2.81
CA THR A 189 15.83 -23.95 -2.27
C THR A 189 16.98 -23.55 -1.35
N GLY A 190 17.46 -24.48 -0.50
CA GLY A 190 18.55 -24.23 0.43
C GLY A 190 18.26 -23.06 1.38
N PRO A 191 19.09 -22.00 1.42
CA PRO A 191 18.86 -20.85 2.32
C PRO A 191 17.59 -20.04 2.01
N HIS A 192 16.95 -20.29 0.87
CA HIS A 192 15.69 -19.65 0.47
C HIS A 192 14.49 -20.61 0.52
N GLU A 193 14.63 -21.77 1.16
CA GLU A 193 13.52 -22.69 1.37
C GLU A 193 12.35 -22.01 2.09
N GLY A 194 11.12 -22.32 1.67
CA GLY A 194 9.91 -21.68 2.16
C GLY A 194 9.60 -20.31 1.55
N LEU A 195 10.48 -19.77 0.70
CA LEU A 195 10.23 -18.57 -0.09
C LEU A 195 9.87 -18.90 -1.54
N VAL A 196 9.13 -18.00 -2.16
CA VAL A 196 8.81 -18.01 -3.58
C VAL A 196 9.06 -16.63 -4.17
N ARG A 197 9.40 -16.58 -5.45
CA ARG A 197 9.54 -15.33 -6.20
C ARG A 197 8.64 -15.32 -7.42
N VAL A 198 7.93 -14.22 -7.65
CA VAL A 198 7.20 -14.01 -8.90
C VAL A 198 8.18 -14.12 -10.08
N ARG A 199 7.76 -14.86 -11.11
CA ARG A 199 8.52 -15.01 -12.35
C ARG A 199 8.62 -13.69 -13.09
N GLN A 200 9.80 -13.41 -13.65
CA GLN A 200 10.07 -12.12 -14.31
C GLN A 200 9.12 -11.90 -15.50
N GLU A 201 8.73 -12.98 -16.18
CA GLU A 201 7.79 -12.97 -17.30
C GLU A 201 6.43 -12.37 -16.90
N LEU A 202 5.94 -12.63 -15.68
CA LEU A 202 4.72 -12.01 -15.17
C LEU A 202 5.01 -10.60 -14.61
N ALA A 203 6.12 -10.44 -13.88
CA ALA A 203 6.50 -9.16 -13.27
C ALA A 203 6.66 -8.03 -14.30
N ASN A 204 7.10 -8.34 -15.52
CA ASN A 204 7.21 -7.37 -16.61
C ASN A 204 5.88 -6.70 -16.99
N TYR A 205 4.74 -7.30 -16.65
CA TYR A 205 3.42 -6.72 -16.89
C TYR A 205 2.93 -5.80 -15.76
N VAL A 206 3.68 -5.69 -14.66
CA VAL A 206 3.34 -4.85 -13.51
C VAL A 206 4.38 -3.74 -13.38
N GLU A 207 3.92 -2.48 -13.40
CA GLU A 207 4.77 -1.33 -13.14
C GLU A 207 4.47 -0.77 -11.75
N PHE A 208 5.51 -0.58 -10.94
CA PHE A 208 5.39 -0.02 -9.60
C PHE A 208 5.88 1.43 -9.57
N SER A 209 5.08 2.32 -9.00
CA SER A 209 5.42 3.74 -8.81
C SER A 209 4.90 4.27 -7.48
N SER A 210 5.49 5.35 -6.97
CA SER A 210 4.93 6.02 -5.79
C SER A 210 3.90 7.05 -6.20
N VAL A 211 2.70 6.98 -5.63
CA VAL A 211 1.62 7.93 -5.84
C VAL A 211 0.94 8.21 -4.51
N ASN A 212 0.85 9.48 -4.13
CA ASN A 212 0.03 9.93 -3.02
C ASN A 212 -1.39 10.25 -3.51
N LEU A 213 -2.40 9.59 -2.95
CA LEU A 213 -3.80 9.82 -3.36
C LEU A 213 -4.32 11.22 -3.00
N LEU A 214 -3.63 11.96 -2.12
CA LEU A 214 -3.94 13.36 -1.87
C LEU A 214 -3.53 14.31 -3.00
N GLU A 215 -2.69 13.88 -3.93
CA GLU A 215 -2.26 14.74 -5.03
C GLU A 215 -3.46 15.21 -5.84
N LYS A 216 -3.42 16.49 -6.24
CA LYS A 216 -4.48 17.09 -7.07
C LYS A 216 -4.47 16.53 -8.50
N GLN A 217 -3.32 16.01 -8.94
CA GLN A 217 -3.12 15.36 -10.23
C GLN A 217 -2.26 14.12 -10.05
N TYR A 218 -2.70 12.99 -10.60
CA TYR A 218 -1.95 11.74 -10.55
C TYR A 218 -1.11 11.56 -11.81
N ASN A 219 0.20 11.40 -11.64
CA ASN A 219 1.14 11.10 -12.73
C ASN A 219 1.08 9.60 -13.08
N VAL A 220 -0.05 9.17 -13.64
CA VAL A 220 -0.36 7.75 -13.92
C VAL A 220 -0.68 7.54 -15.40
N PRO A 221 -0.39 6.36 -15.98
CA PRO A 221 -0.57 6.09 -17.41
C PRO A 221 -2.03 5.73 -17.79
N GLY A 222 -2.97 6.58 -17.37
CA GLY A 222 -4.40 6.42 -17.66
C GLY A 222 -4.77 6.76 -19.12
N PRO A 223 -6.05 6.61 -19.50
CA PRO A 223 -7.15 6.08 -18.68
C PRO A 223 -7.11 4.55 -18.52
N PHE A 224 -7.81 4.02 -17.52
CA PHE A 224 -7.82 2.62 -17.11
C PHE A 224 -9.16 1.94 -17.42
N ASP A 225 -9.10 0.65 -17.76
CA ASP A 225 -10.29 -0.19 -17.87
C ASP A 225 -10.80 -0.62 -16.48
N ALA A 226 -9.90 -0.70 -15.49
CA ALA A 226 -10.26 -0.89 -14.09
C ALA A 226 -9.33 -0.16 -13.13
N ILE A 227 -9.88 0.34 -12.02
CA ILE A 227 -9.12 0.85 -10.88
C ILE A 227 -9.48 0.03 -9.65
N PHE A 228 -8.48 -0.47 -8.94
CA PHE A 228 -8.60 -1.10 -7.63
C PHE A 228 -8.17 -0.07 -6.59
N CYS A 229 -9.09 0.33 -5.73
CA CYS A 229 -8.84 1.22 -4.60
C CYS A 229 -9.52 0.62 -3.38
N ARG A 230 -8.93 -0.48 -2.86
CA ARG A 230 -9.53 -1.32 -1.82
C ARG A 230 -8.82 -1.14 -0.49
N ASN A 231 -9.62 -1.05 0.58
CA ASN A 231 -9.18 -1.04 1.97
C ASN A 231 -8.18 0.09 2.30
N VAL A 232 -8.22 1.20 1.57
CA VAL A 232 -7.38 2.39 1.77
C VAL A 232 -8.21 3.61 2.15
N MET A 233 -9.42 3.74 1.59
CA MET A 233 -10.29 4.89 1.84
C MET A 233 -10.71 4.95 3.32
N ILE A 234 -10.75 3.81 4.00
CA ILE A 234 -11.02 3.70 5.44
C ILE A 234 -10.06 4.50 6.35
N TYR A 235 -8.91 4.96 5.82
CA TYR A 235 -7.96 5.80 6.56
C TYR A 235 -8.19 7.29 6.37
N PHE A 236 -9.07 7.69 5.45
CA PHE A 236 -9.35 9.07 5.08
C PHE A 236 -10.69 9.54 5.63
N ASP A 237 -10.84 10.86 5.81
CA ASP A 237 -12.15 11.46 6.09
C ASP A 237 -13.03 11.52 4.84
N LYS A 238 -14.32 11.84 5.01
CA LYS A 238 -15.29 11.83 3.92
C LYS A 238 -14.95 12.81 2.80
N THR A 239 -14.48 14.01 3.13
CA THR A 239 -14.12 15.03 2.13
C THR A 239 -12.96 14.54 1.26
N THR A 240 -11.94 13.98 1.90
CA THR A 240 -10.78 13.39 1.22
C THR A 240 -11.18 12.21 0.34
N GLN A 241 -12.06 11.32 0.82
CA GLN A 241 -12.60 10.21 0.04
C GLN A 241 -13.35 10.70 -1.20
N GLU A 242 -14.22 11.70 -1.05
CA GLU A 242 -14.98 12.29 -2.16
C GLU A 242 -14.04 12.90 -3.21
N ASP A 243 -13.05 13.68 -2.77
CA ASP A 243 -12.04 14.31 -3.61
C ASP A 243 -11.24 13.29 -4.44
N ILE A 244 -10.82 12.19 -3.82
CA ILE A 244 -10.12 11.08 -4.50
C ILE A 244 -11.04 10.44 -5.55
N LEU A 245 -12.29 10.13 -5.18
CA LEU A 245 -13.24 9.51 -6.11
C LEU A 245 -13.52 10.40 -7.32
N ARG A 246 -13.67 11.72 -7.12
CA ARG A 246 -13.84 12.68 -8.22
C ARG A 246 -12.64 12.69 -9.17
N ARG A 247 -11.42 12.54 -8.65
CA ARG A 247 -10.20 12.41 -9.46
C ARG A 247 -10.11 11.10 -10.24
N PHE A 248 -10.76 10.02 -9.79
CA PHE A 248 -10.83 8.76 -10.53
C PHE A 248 -11.78 8.81 -11.73
N VAL A 249 -12.81 9.65 -11.72
CA VAL A 249 -13.80 9.75 -12.80
C VAL A 249 -13.15 9.94 -14.18
N PRO A 250 -12.29 10.96 -14.42
CA PRO A 250 -11.64 11.14 -15.73
C PRO A 250 -10.56 10.09 -16.04
N LEU A 251 -10.16 9.28 -15.07
CA LEU A 251 -9.15 8.23 -15.24
C LEU A 251 -9.75 6.88 -15.61
N LEU A 252 -11.07 6.71 -15.54
CA LEU A 252 -11.75 5.51 -16.03
C LEU A 252 -12.14 5.68 -17.49
N LYS A 253 -11.86 4.64 -18.29
CA LYS A 253 -12.41 4.53 -19.65
C LYS A 253 -13.93 4.38 -19.59
N PRO A 254 -14.65 4.62 -20.71
CA PRO A 254 -16.05 4.24 -20.84
C PRO A 254 -16.28 2.77 -20.47
N ASP A 255 -17.34 2.54 -19.69
CA ASP A 255 -17.69 1.26 -19.05
C ASP A 255 -16.59 0.66 -18.14
N GLY A 256 -15.63 1.46 -17.70
CA GLY A 256 -14.59 1.04 -16.77
C GLY A 256 -15.12 0.74 -15.38
N LEU A 257 -14.39 -0.09 -14.64
CA LEU A 257 -14.78 -0.56 -13.30
C LEU A 257 -13.92 0.03 -12.19
N LEU A 258 -14.55 0.40 -11.08
CA LEU A 258 -13.89 0.74 -9.82
C LEU A 258 -14.19 -0.34 -8.78
N PHE A 259 -13.14 -0.94 -8.23
CA PHE A 259 -13.24 -1.95 -7.19
C PHE A 259 -12.90 -1.34 -5.83
N ALA A 260 -13.85 -1.40 -4.89
CA ALA A 260 -13.67 -0.99 -3.51
C ALA A 260 -13.47 -2.20 -2.61
N GLY A 261 -13.01 -1.99 -1.38
CA GLY A 261 -12.91 -3.00 -0.35
C GLY A 261 -14.24 -3.25 0.36
N HIS A 262 -14.31 -4.37 1.10
CA HIS A 262 -15.55 -4.87 1.71
C HIS A 262 -16.31 -3.89 2.63
N SER A 263 -15.63 -2.90 3.21
CA SER A 263 -16.21 -1.91 4.14
C SER A 263 -16.47 -0.55 3.49
N GLU A 264 -16.23 -0.41 2.19
CA GLU A 264 -16.24 0.87 1.48
C GLU A 264 -17.49 0.99 0.59
N ASN A 265 -18.24 2.08 0.75
CA ASN A 265 -19.43 2.37 -0.08
C ASN A 265 -19.30 3.73 -0.77
N PHE A 266 -18.96 3.71 -2.06
CA PHE A 266 -18.67 4.92 -2.84
C PHE A 266 -19.91 5.61 -3.41
N SER A 267 -21.02 4.89 -3.62
CA SER A 267 -22.27 5.45 -4.15
C SER A 267 -22.83 6.60 -3.30
N ASN A 268 -22.54 6.57 -1.99
CA ASN A 268 -23.00 7.58 -1.05
C ASN A 268 -22.17 8.87 -1.07
N LEU A 269 -20.97 8.83 -1.66
CA LEU A 269 -20.04 9.96 -1.72
C LEU A 269 -20.11 10.69 -3.06
N VAL A 270 -20.12 9.94 -4.16
CA VAL A 270 -20.09 10.48 -5.52
C VAL A 270 -21.16 9.78 -6.36
N ARG A 271 -22.17 10.53 -6.81
CA ARG A 271 -23.34 10.00 -7.54
C ARG A 271 -23.00 9.51 -8.95
N GLU A 272 -21.85 9.93 -9.46
CA GLU A 272 -21.29 9.51 -10.74
C GLU A 272 -20.94 8.01 -10.74
N PHE A 273 -20.74 7.39 -9.56
CA PHE A 273 -20.52 5.95 -9.44
C PHE A 273 -21.81 5.19 -9.09
N SER A 274 -22.11 4.15 -9.86
CA SER A 274 -23.23 3.24 -9.63
C SER A 274 -22.73 1.83 -9.31
N LEU A 275 -23.31 1.21 -8.28
CA LEU A 275 -23.01 -0.17 -7.90
C LEU A 275 -23.43 -1.14 -9.04
N ARG A 276 -22.58 -2.12 -9.33
CA ARG A 276 -22.77 -3.15 -10.38
C ARG A 276 -22.56 -4.57 -9.90
N GLY A 277 -22.03 -4.74 -8.70
CA GLY A 277 -21.81 -6.04 -8.07
C GLY A 277 -21.36 -5.84 -6.63
N GLN A 278 -20.84 -6.91 -6.02
CA GLN A 278 -20.27 -6.83 -4.68
C GLN A 278 -19.06 -5.89 -4.69
N THR A 279 -19.23 -4.68 -4.13
CA THR A 279 -18.20 -3.62 -4.05
C THR A 279 -17.54 -3.23 -5.38
N VAL A 280 -18.24 -3.44 -6.50
CA VAL A 280 -17.82 -3.01 -7.85
C VAL A 280 -18.73 -1.92 -8.36
N TYR A 281 -18.14 -0.84 -8.88
CA TYR A 281 -18.83 0.33 -9.38
C TYR A 281 -18.47 0.59 -10.85
N ALA A 282 -19.37 1.25 -11.57
CA ALA A 282 -19.11 1.81 -12.90
C ALA A 282 -19.59 3.26 -12.94
N LEU A 283 -19.10 4.04 -13.90
CA LEU A 283 -19.64 5.38 -14.16
C LEU A 283 -21.10 5.28 -14.60
N SER A 284 -21.95 6.17 -14.05
CA SER A 284 -23.36 6.26 -14.43
C SER A 284 -23.49 6.75 -15.88
N LYS A 285 -24.33 6.09 -16.67
CA LYS A 285 -24.54 6.40 -18.09
C LYS A 285 -25.24 7.74 -18.32
N ASP A 286 -25.84 8.33 -17.29
CA ASP A 286 -26.61 9.57 -17.43
C ASP A 286 -25.76 10.84 -17.60
N LYS A 287 -24.41 10.75 -17.55
CA LYS A 287 -23.49 11.91 -17.69
C LYS A 287 -22.12 11.60 -18.32
N ALA A 288 -22.00 10.51 -19.09
CA ALA A 288 -20.78 10.23 -19.86
C ALA A 288 -20.70 11.09 -21.13
#